data_AF-M0M955-F1
#
_entry.id   AF-M0M955-F1
#
_cell.length_a   1.000
_cell.length_b   1.000
_cell.length_c   1.000
_cell.angle_alpha   90.00
_cell.angle_beta   90.00
_cell.angle_gamma   90.00
#
_symmetry.space_group_name_H-M   'P 1'
#
loop_
_entity.id
_entity.type
_entity.pdbx_description
1 polymer ?
#
loop_
_entity_poly.entity_id
_entity_poly.type
_entity_poly.pdbx_seq_one_letter_code
_entity_poly.pdbx_strand_id
1 'polypeptide(L)'
;MLVARELTADIDIVVRVNDSTNETKVRRAGADYVLTLPDIIGRLLVVDVLREEIISYDRQLKIVRFEADPLSGRAVANTSLPDLNWTLIAVERSDEIVTDPAPSFEFRRGDNLLPAGDDDAIDAFRSELE
;
A
#
# COMPACT_ATOMS: atom_id res chain seq x y z
N MET A 1 25.47 15.58 7.11
CA MET A 1 24.47 15.53 8.20
C MET A 1 24.88 16.43 9.35
N LEU A 2 26.12 16.34 9.84
CA LEU A 2 26.63 17.18 10.93
C LEU A 2 26.32 18.68 10.74
N VAL A 3 26.68 19.26 9.60
CA VAL A 3 26.42 20.68 9.29
C VAL A 3 24.92 21.02 9.32
N ALA A 4 24.05 20.14 8.82
CA ALA A 4 22.60 20.37 8.83
C ALA A 4 22.02 20.30 10.25
N ARG A 5 22.48 19.34 11.08
CA ARG A 5 22.07 19.21 12.48
C ARG A 5 22.62 20.34 13.37
N GLU A 6 23.73 20.95 12.98
CA GLU A 6 24.32 22.10 13.67
C GLU A 6 23.50 23.39 13.47
N LEU A 7 22.78 23.48 12.35
CA LEU A 7 21.85 24.58 12.05
C LEU A 7 20.53 24.48 12.84
N THR A 8 19.98 23.27 12.99
CA THR A 8 18.77 23.00 13.77
C THR A 8 18.77 21.53 14.17
N ALA A 9 18.64 21.25 15.47
CA ALA A 9 18.70 19.89 15.99
C ALA A 9 17.51 19.01 15.56
N ASP A 10 16.37 19.65 15.25
CA ASP A 10 15.08 19.02 14.95
C ASP A 10 14.74 19.02 13.44
N ILE A 11 15.77 18.94 12.58
CA ILE A 11 15.59 18.85 11.13
C ILE A 11 15.57 17.39 10.69
N ASP A 12 14.57 17.01 9.89
CA ASP A 12 14.53 15.72 9.21
C ASP A 12 15.54 15.70 8.05
N ILE A 13 16.43 14.72 8.06
CA ILE A 13 17.46 14.53 7.05
C ILE A 13 17.12 13.31 6.19
N VAL A 14 16.65 13.60 4.98
CA VAL A 14 16.40 12.61 3.92
C VAL A 14 17.62 12.55 2.99
N VAL A 15 18.16 11.36 2.76
CA VAL A 15 19.31 11.16 1.86
C VAL A 15 19.01 10.16 0.76
N ARG A 16 19.27 10.57 -0.49
CA ARG A 16 19.26 9.67 -1.65
C ARG A 16 20.61 8.97 -1.79
N VAL A 17 20.58 7.65 -1.96
CA VAL A 17 21.76 6.86 -2.29
C VAL A 17 21.59 6.19 -3.65
N ASN A 18 22.64 6.26 -4.48
CA ASN A 18 22.69 5.64 -5.80
C ASN A 18 23.30 4.23 -5.75
N ASP A 19 23.84 3.84 -4.61
CA ASP A 19 24.43 2.54 -4.35
C ASP A 19 23.85 2.05 -3.02
N SER A 20 23.04 0.99 -3.09
CA SER A 20 22.31 0.44 -1.94
C SER A 20 23.24 -0.12 -0.87
N THR A 21 24.49 -0.48 -1.22
CA THR A 21 25.48 -0.93 -0.23
C THR A 21 25.86 0.17 0.79
N ASN A 22 25.59 1.44 0.46
CA ASN A 22 25.87 2.58 1.34
C ASN A 22 24.70 2.93 2.27
N GLU A 23 23.54 2.28 2.15
CA GLU A 23 22.37 2.56 2.96
C GLU A 23 22.69 2.54 4.46
N THR A 24 23.33 1.46 4.94
CA THR A 24 23.70 1.29 6.35
C THR A 24 24.70 2.37 6.82
N LYS A 25 25.65 2.77 5.97
CA LYS A 25 26.63 3.81 6.31
C LYS A 25 25.95 5.17 6.48
N VAL A 26 25.04 5.50 5.57
CA VAL A 26 24.30 6.76 5.56
C VAL A 26 23.30 6.81 6.72
N ARG A 27 22.62 5.70 7.01
CA ARG A 27 21.74 5.58 8.18
C ARG A 27 22.51 5.80 9.49
N ARG A 28 23.67 5.15 9.64
CA ARG A 28 24.56 5.34 10.81
C ARG A 28 25.14 6.76 10.93
N ALA A 29 25.22 7.50 9.83
CA ALA A 29 25.67 8.90 9.84
C ALA A 29 24.60 9.87 10.36
N GLY A 30 23.38 9.39 10.65
CA GLY A 30 22.28 10.17 11.22
C GLY A 30 21.25 10.63 10.19
N ALA A 31 21.02 9.86 9.14
CA ALA A 31 19.86 10.07 8.26
C ALA A 31 18.60 9.56 8.96
N ASP A 32 17.55 10.36 8.95
CA ASP A 32 16.23 9.96 9.45
C ASP A 32 15.53 9.08 8.39
N TYR A 33 15.81 9.32 7.10
CA TYR A 33 15.37 8.46 6.00
C TYR A 33 16.44 8.30 4.92
N VAL A 34 16.60 7.09 4.40
CA VAL A 34 17.50 6.78 3.29
C VAL A 34 16.70 6.23 2.13
N LEU A 35 16.74 6.95 1.00
CA LEU A 35 16.08 6.59 -0.24
C LEU A 35 17.08 5.87 -1.15
N THR A 36 16.99 4.54 -1.22
CA THR A 36 17.81 3.73 -2.14
C THR A 36 17.16 3.69 -3.52
N LEU A 37 17.59 4.60 -4.41
CA LEU A 37 16.98 4.71 -5.73
C LEU A 37 17.05 3.40 -6.56
N PRO A 38 18.16 2.64 -6.56
CA PRO A 38 18.23 1.37 -7.27
C PRO A 38 17.17 0.35 -6.82
N ASP A 39 16.91 0.25 -5.51
CA ASP A 39 15.97 -0.74 -4.97
C ASP A 39 14.51 -0.35 -5.20
N ILE A 40 14.21 0.95 -5.19
CA ILE A 40 12.87 1.47 -5.49
C ILE A 40 12.55 1.28 -6.97
N ILE A 41 13.47 1.69 -7.86
CA ILE A 41 13.30 1.51 -9.31
C ILE A 41 13.20 0.03 -9.66
N GLY A 42 14.02 -0.83 -9.04
CA GLY A 42 13.93 -2.28 -9.24
C GLY A 42 12.54 -2.82 -8.93
N ARG A 43 11.95 -2.43 -7.80
CA ARG A 43 10.58 -2.83 -7.43
C ARG A 43 9.52 -2.28 -8.39
N LEU A 44 9.63 -1.01 -8.78
CA LEU A 44 8.68 -0.39 -9.73
C LEU A 44 8.75 -1.06 -11.11
N LEU A 45 9.95 -1.38 -11.60
CA LEU A 45 10.14 -2.11 -12.86
C LEU A 45 9.57 -3.52 -12.79
N VAL A 46 9.74 -4.21 -11.66
CA VAL A 46 9.15 -5.54 -11.47
C VAL A 46 7.62 -5.47 -11.53
N VAL A 47 7.01 -4.50 -10.85
CA VAL A 47 5.55 -4.28 -10.91
C VAL A 47 5.08 -3.99 -12.35
N ASP A 48 5.80 -3.11 -13.06
CA ASP A 48 5.43 -2.72 -14.43
C ASP A 48 5.61 -3.86 -15.46
N VAL A 49 6.73 -4.60 -15.39
CA VAL A 49 7.06 -5.68 -16.32
C VAL A 49 6.21 -6.92 -16.07
N LEU A 50 6.04 -7.32 -14.82
CA LEU A 50 5.24 -8.51 -14.49
C LEU A 50 3.74 -8.22 -14.61
N ARG A 51 3.32 -6.95 -14.56
CA ARG A 51 1.90 -6.55 -14.43
C ARG A 51 1.18 -7.31 -13.31
N GLU A 52 1.94 -7.77 -12.32
CA GLU A 52 1.42 -8.50 -11.17
C GLU A 52 1.15 -7.49 -10.05
N GLU A 53 -0.07 -7.59 -9.51
CA GLU A 53 -0.43 -7.07 -8.18
C GLU A 53 0.62 -7.50 -7.15
N ILE A 54 0.82 -6.76 -6.06
CA ILE A 54 1.88 -7.05 -5.09
C ILE A 54 1.66 -8.45 -4.48
N ILE A 55 2.28 -9.48 -5.05
CA ILE A 55 2.21 -10.86 -4.55
C ILE A 55 3.24 -10.97 -3.43
N SER A 56 2.77 -11.13 -2.19
CA SER A 56 3.66 -11.51 -1.09
C SER A 56 4.07 -12.97 -1.27
N TYR A 57 5.31 -13.20 -1.74
CA TYR A 57 5.88 -14.51 -2.11
C TYR A 57 5.82 -15.60 -1.01
N ASP A 58 5.56 -15.24 0.25
CA ASP A 58 5.47 -16.22 1.35
C ASP A 58 4.03 -16.67 1.66
N ARG A 59 3.00 -15.97 1.15
CA ARG A 59 1.59 -16.19 1.55
C ARG A 59 0.54 -16.17 0.43
N GLN A 60 0.92 -16.08 -0.85
CA GLN A 60 -0.03 -16.01 -1.98
C GLN A 60 -1.12 -14.92 -1.78
N LEU A 61 -0.79 -13.84 -1.07
CA LEU A 61 -1.71 -12.73 -0.85
C LEU A 61 -1.55 -11.72 -1.99
N LYS A 62 -2.66 -11.39 -2.65
CA LYS A 62 -2.80 -10.34 -3.65
C LYS A 62 -3.50 -9.13 -3.04
N ILE A 63 -3.08 -7.93 -3.45
CA ILE A 63 -3.76 -6.67 -3.13
C ILE A 63 -4.15 -6.03 -4.45
N VAL A 64 -5.44 -5.79 -4.61
CA VAL A 64 -6.02 -5.38 -5.90
C VAL A 64 -6.84 -4.12 -5.70
N ARG A 65 -7.09 -3.37 -6.77
CA ARG A 65 -7.92 -2.15 -6.72
C ARG A 65 -9.26 -2.41 -7.40
N PHE A 66 -10.35 -2.14 -6.71
CA PHE A 66 -11.72 -2.25 -7.23
C PHE A 66 -12.52 -0.97 -7.04
N GLU A 67 -13.43 -0.67 -7.97
CA GLU A 67 -14.42 0.40 -7.77
C GLU A 67 -15.51 -0.07 -6.79
N ALA A 68 -15.84 0.77 -5.80
CA ALA A 68 -16.84 0.43 -4.78
C ALA A 68 -18.28 0.77 -5.18
N ASP A 69 -18.50 1.24 -6.41
CA ASP A 69 -19.81 1.69 -6.92
C ASP A 69 -20.96 0.69 -6.67
N PRO A 70 -20.78 -0.64 -6.90
CA PRO A 70 -21.80 -1.65 -6.58
C PRO A 70 -22.12 -1.78 -5.09
N LEU A 71 -21.19 -1.38 -4.22
CA LEU A 71 -21.30 -1.45 -2.76
C LEU A 71 -21.66 -0.09 -2.14
N SER A 72 -21.91 0.95 -2.95
CA SER A 72 -22.25 2.29 -2.46
C SER A 72 -23.46 2.25 -1.51
N GLY A 73 -23.32 2.87 -0.34
CA GLY A 73 -24.33 2.89 0.73
C GLY A 73 -24.32 1.66 1.64
N ARG A 74 -23.42 0.68 1.41
CA ARG A 74 -23.17 -0.42 2.35
C ARG A 74 -22.02 -0.06 3.28
N ALA A 75 -22.09 -0.56 4.51
CA ALA A 75 -20.99 -0.49 5.47
C ALA A 75 -20.03 -1.67 5.24
N VAL A 76 -18.74 -1.51 5.60
CA VAL A 76 -17.72 -2.58 5.53
C VAL A 76 -18.22 -3.87 6.19
N ALA A 77 -18.86 -3.78 7.36
CA ALA A 77 -19.40 -4.94 8.08
C ALA A 77 -20.51 -5.70 7.33
N ASN A 78 -21.18 -5.03 6.40
CA ASN A 78 -22.28 -5.60 5.61
C ASN A 78 -21.83 -6.08 4.23
N THR A 79 -20.52 -6.01 3.94
CA THR A 79 -19.91 -6.68 2.80
C THR A 79 -19.69 -8.13 3.18
N SER A 80 -20.77 -8.92 3.19
CA SER A 80 -20.66 -10.37 3.37
C SER A 80 -20.12 -10.98 2.08
N LEU A 81 -18.80 -11.01 1.98
CA LEU A 81 -18.14 -11.95 1.08
C LEU A 81 -18.03 -13.29 1.82
N PRO A 82 -18.41 -14.41 1.19
CA PRO A 82 -18.36 -15.73 1.81
C PRO A 82 -16.94 -16.06 2.29
N ASP A 83 -16.79 -17.03 3.21
CA ASP A 83 -15.54 -17.48 3.87
C ASP A 83 -14.28 -17.50 2.97
N LEU A 84 -13.68 -16.34 2.78
CA LEU A 84 -12.51 -16.14 1.95
C LEU A 84 -11.53 -15.33 2.78
N ASN A 85 -10.25 -15.73 2.75
CA ASN A 85 -9.19 -15.13 3.57
C ASN A 85 -8.81 -13.74 3.05
N TRP A 86 -9.76 -12.81 3.01
CA TRP A 86 -9.53 -11.43 2.62
C TRP A 86 -9.63 -10.46 3.79
N THR A 87 -9.03 -9.30 3.61
CA THR A 87 -9.14 -8.15 4.51
C THR A 87 -9.15 -6.85 3.71
N LEU A 88 -9.93 -5.86 4.13
CA LEU A 88 -9.92 -4.54 3.51
C LEU A 88 -8.75 -3.74 4.09
N ILE A 89 -7.73 -3.46 3.28
CA ILE A 89 -6.55 -2.71 3.74
C ILE A 89 -6.85 -1.22 3.79
N ALA A 90 -7.49 -0.70 2.74
CA ALA A 90 -7.78 0.71 2.61
C ALA A 90 -8.94 0.99 1.65
N VAL A 91 -9.48 2.20 1.77
CA VAL A 91 -10.39 2.82 0.80
C VAL A 91 -9.77 4.13 0.34
N GLU A 92 -9.61 4.29 -0.97
CA GLU A 92 -9.21 5.55 -1.59
C GLU A 92 -10.48 6.34 -1.97
N ARG A 93 -10.63 7.54 -1.41
CA ARG A 93 -11.76 8.44 -1.64
C ARG A 93 -11.24 9.82 -1.98
N SER A 94 -11.51 10.30 -3.19
CA SER A 94 -11.12 11.65 -3.62
C SER A 94 -9.63 11.96 -3.37
N ASP A 95 -8.76 11.04 -3.78
CA ASP A 95 -7.29 11.08 -3.58
C ASP A 95 -6.79 10.98 -2.13
N GLU A 96 -7.68 10.78 -1.15
CA GLU A 96 -7.32 10.42 0.23
C GLU A 96 -7.38 8.91 0.44
N ILE A 97 -6.37 8.35 1.09
CA ILE A 97 -6.34 6.93 1.46
C ILE A 97 -6.74 6.78 2.93
N VAL A 98 -7.91 6.19 3.16
CA VAL A 98 -8.39 5.79 4.49
C VAL A 98 -7.92 4.36 4.76
N THR A 99 -6.89 4.22 5.59
CA THR A 99 -6.39 2.92 6.06
C THR A 99 -7.17 2.45 7.29
N ASP A 100 -7.28 1.14 7.48
CA ASP A 100 -7.99 0.51 8.61
C ASP A 100 -9.44 1.06 8.77
N PRO A 101 -10.27 0.97 7.70
CA PRO A 101 -11.62 1.48 7.74
C PRO A 101 -12.44 0.72 8.79
N ALA A 102 -13.05 1.47 9.71
CA ALA A 102 -13.90 0.88 10.75
C ALA A 102 -15.04 0.04 10.13
N PRO A 103 -15.57 -0.97 10.84
CA PRO A 103 -16.68 -1.79 10.33
C PRO A 103 -17.93 -0.99 9.94
N SER A 104 -18.12 0.20 10.54
CA SER A 104 -19.20 1.13 10.24
C SER A 104 -18.91 2.09 9.07
N PHE A 105 -17.74 2.00 8.43
CA PHE A 105 -17.38 2.85 7.30
C PHE A 105 -18.29 2.53 6.12
N GLU A 106 -18.97 3.56 5.60
CA GLU A 106 -19.86 3.43 4.44
C GLU A 106 -19.13 3.75 3.14
N PHE A 107 -19.27 2.85 2.16
CA PHE A 107 -18.77 3.08 0.81
C PHE A 107 -19.62 4.12 0.08
N ARG A 108 -18.97 4.92 -0.74
CA ARG A 108 -19.58 5.93 -1.60
C ARG A 108 -19.21 5.68 -3.05
N ARG A 109 -20.03 6.19 -3.96
CA ARG A 109 -19.66 6.25 -5.37
C ARG A 109 -18.33 6.97 -5.57
N GLY A 110 -17.49 6.40 -6.43
CA GLY A 110 -16.15 6.89 -6.71
C GLY A 110 -15.10 6.52 -5.66
N ASP A 111 -15.44 5.72 -4.66
CA ASP A 111 -14.44 5.10 -3.79
C ASP A 111 -13.75 3.94 -4.54
N ASN A 112 -12.45 3.77 -4.32
CA ASN A 112 -11.71 2.57 -4.71
C ASN A 112 -11.34 1.76 -3.47
N LEU A 113 -11.62 0.45 -3.49
CA LEU A 113 -11.30 -0.49 -2.44
C LEU A 113 -9.95 -1.15 -2.71
N LEU A 114 -9.18 -1.38 -1.64
CA LEU A 114 -7.95 -2.18 -1.67
C LEU A 114 -8.10 -3.41 -0.78
N PRO A 115 -8.83 -4.46 -1.21
CA PRO A 115 -8.82 -5.73 -0.50
C PRO A 115 -7.50 -6.47 -0.72
N ALA A 116 -7.07 -7.18 0.32
CA ALA A 116 -5.97 -8.13 0.28
C ALA A 116 -6.49 -9.53 0.58
N GLY A 117 -6.17 -10.53 -0.23
CA GLY A 117 -6.61 -11.92 -0.03
C GLY A 117 -5.86 -12.90 -0.92
N ASP A 118 -6.14 -14.19 -0.77
CA ASP A 118 -5.67 -15.20 -1.74
C ASP A 118 -6.42 -15.10 -3.08
N ASP A 119 -5.98 -15.87 -4.08
CA ASP A 119 -6.53 -15.83 -5.44
C ASP A 119 -8.03 -16.10 -5.47
N ASP A 120 -8.48 -17.12 -4.74
CA ASP A 120 -9.90 -17.48 -4.65
C ASP A 120 -10.70 -16.31 -4.04
N ALA A 121 -10.16 -15.65 -3.01
CA ALA A 121 -10.77 -14.49 -2.37
C ALA A 121 -10.93 -13.30 -3.29
N ILE A 122 -9.90 -13.00 -4.08
CA ILE A 122 -9.94 -11.89 -5.04
C ILE A 122 -10.94 -12.17 -6.16
N ASP A 123 -11.01 -13.39 -6.68
CA ASP A 123 -11.94 -13.75 -7.76
C ASP A 123 -13.41 -13.76 -7.29
N ALA A 124 -13.66 -14.18 -6.05
CA ALA A 124 -14.97 -14.05 -5.43
C ALA A 124 -15.35 -12.57 -5.19
N PHE A 125 -14.40 -11.75 -4.74
CA PHE A 125 -14.59 -10.30 -4.56
C PHE A 125 -14.96 -9.63 -5.88
N ARG A 126 -14.30 -10.01 -6.98
CA ARG A 126 -14.61 -9.51 -8.33
C ARG A 126 -16.02 -9.91 -8.76
N SER A 127 -16.42 -11.15 -8.50
CA SER A 127 -17.75 -11.66 -8.90
C SER A 127 -18.92 -10.98 -8.18
N GLU A 128 -18.72 -10.48 -6.96
CA GLU A 128 -19.75 -9.75 -6.19
C GLU A 128 -19.91 -8.28 -6.65
N LEU A 129 -18.90 -7.75 -7.37
CA LEU A 129 -18.88 -6.38 -7.89
C LEU A 129 -19.36 -6.26 -9.35
N GLU A 130 -19.55 -7.36 -10.06
CA GLU A 130 -20.16 -7.41 -11.40
C GLU A 130 -21.70 -7.45 -11.34
#